data_AF-A0A310SIH9-F1
#
_entry.id   AF-A0A310SIH9-F1
#
_cell.length_a   1.000
_cell.length_b   1.000
_cell.length_c   1.000
_cell.angle_alpha   90.00
_cell.angle_beta   90.00
_cell.angle_gamma   90.00
#
_symmetry.space_group_name_H-M   'P 1'
#
loop_
_entity.id
_entity.type
_entity.pdbx_description
1 polymer ?
#
loop_
_entity_poly.entity_id
_entity_poly.type
_entity_poly.pdbx_seq_one_letter_code
_entity_poly.pdbx_strand_id
1 'polypeptide(L)'
;MPKIIECSGEAMKLDECFKETLARVRPFVFALTSAEAAQLCKVWLNKLNAVSAQRRLRNEYLTELFRQLKTGRIEGIFSRPPPNGFLLPLPKSYHMVPILGFMKFIVIIE
;
A
#
# COMPACT_ATOMS: atom_id res chain seq x y z
N MET A 1 27.13 1.78 29.62
CA MET A 1 26.03 1.02 28.99
C MET A 1 25.41 1.87 27.88
N PRO A 2 25.43 1.48 26.60
CA PRO A 2 24.71 2.24 25.58
C PRO A 2 23.27 1.73 25.45
N LYS A 3 22.30 2.65 25.49
CA LYS A 3 20.91 2.41 25.09
C LYS A 3 20.90 2.29 23.57
N ILE A 4 20.77 1.07 23.06
CA ILE A 4 20.58 0.81 21.64
C ILE A 4 19.16 1.26 21.30
N ILE A 5 19.00 2.46 20.74
CA ILE A 5 17.76 2.87 20.10
C ILE A 5 17.82 2.35 18.67
N GLU A 6 17.60 1.04 18.50
CA GLU A 6 17.43 0.42 17.19
C GLU A 6 15.93 0.41 16.85
N CYS A 7 15.38 1.60 16.60
CA CYS A 7 13.98 1.76 16.13
C CYS A 7 13.84 2.74 14.96
N SER A 8 14.95 3.28 14.43
CA SER A 8 14.92 4.27 13.35
C SER A 8 14.93 3.66 11.94
N GLY A 9 15.62 2.52 11.74
CA GLY A 9 15.83 1.95 10.40
C GLY A 9 14.59 1.36 9.73
N GLU A 10 13.80 0.55 10.44
CA GLU A 10 12.63 -0.12 9.85
C GLU A 10 11.49 0.84 9.53
N ALA A 11 11.24 1.83 10.40
CA ALA A 11 10.21 2.83 10.16
C ALA A 11 10.53 3.70 8.94
N MET A 12 11.78 4.14 8.78
CA MET A 12 12.23 4.89 7.61
C MET A 12 12.12 4.06 6.33
N LYS A 13 12.56 2.79 6.35
CA LYS A 13 12.42 1.87 5.22
C LYS A 13 10.96 1.65 4.79
N LEU A 14 10.03 1.58 5.75
CA LEU A 14 8.60 1.46 5.45
C LEU A 14 8.01 2.74 4.84
N ASP A 15 8.48 3.92 5.27
CA ASP A 15 8.06 5.19 4.68
C ASP A 15 8.63 5.39 3.26
N GLU A 16 9.86 4.96 3.00
CA GLU A 16 10.45 4.93 1.66
C GLU A 16 9.70 3.98 0.74
N CYS A 17 9.49 2.73 1.18
CA CYS A 17 8.73 1.72 0.44
C CYS A 17 7.31 2.20 0.10
N PHE A 18 6.67 2.95 1.00
CA PHE A 18 5.37 3.57 0.73
C PHE A 18 5.46 4.59 -0.40
N LYS A 19 6.41 5.51 -0.34
CA LYS A 19 6.59 6.56 -1.36
C LYS A 19 6.90 5.98 -2.73
N GLU A 20 7.79 4.98 -2.79
CA GLU A 20 8.15 4.28 -4.03
C GLU A 20 6.94 3.56 -4.63
N THR A 21 6.21 2.80 -3.81
CA THR A 21 5.02 2.08 -4.28
C THR A 21 3.94 3.06 -4.72
N LEU A 22 3.76 4.18 -4.01
CA LEU A 22 2.78 5.22 -4.35
C LEU A 22 3.10 5.87 -5.69
N ALA A 23 4.37 6.16 -5.97
CA ALA A 23 4.81 6.69 -7.25
C ALA A 23 4.48 5.74 -8.40
N ARG A 24 4.62 4.42 -8.17
CA ARG A 24 4.26 3.38 -9.15
C ARG A 24 2.75 3.20 -9.31
N VAL A 25 1.95 3.42 -8.27
CA VAL A 25 0.49 3.28 -8.30
C VAL A 25 -0.20 4.42 -9.07
N ARG A 26 0.29 5.66 -8.92
CA ARG A 26 -0.34 6.85 -9.50
C ARG A 26 -0.69 6.72 -11.00
N PRO A 27 0.23 6.29 -11.89
CA PRO A 27 -0.09 6.14 -13.31
C PRO A 27 -1.26 5.19 -13.58
N PHE A 28 -1.39 4.10 -12.80
CA PHE A 28 -2.48 3.14 -12.96
C PHE A 28 -3.82 3.74 -12.56
N VAL A 29 -3.86 4.55 -11.50
CA VAL A 29 -5.09 5.25 -11.09
C VAL A 29 -5.52 6.27 -12.15
N PHE A 30 -4.59 6.99 -12.76
CA PHE A 30 -4.88 7.92 -13.85
C PHE A 30 -5.34 7.21 -15.14
N ALA A 31 -4.88 5.98 -15.37
CA ALA A 31 -5.26 5.18 -16.54
C ALA A 31 -6.61 4.45 -16.38
N LEU A 32 -7.27 4.55 -15.23
CA LEU A 32 -8.59 3.92 -15.02
C LEU A 32 -9.65 4.58 -15.90
N THR A 33 -10.41 3.76 -16.62
CA THR A 33 -11.53 4.21 -17.45
C THR A 33 -12.80 4.47 -16.65
N SER A 34 -12.96 3.81 -15.50
CA SER A 34 -14.09 4.01 -14.59
C SER A 34 -13.80 5.17 -13.63
N ALA A 35 -14.60 6.23 -13.72
CA ALA A 35 -14.55 7.38 -12.82
C ALA A 35 -14.81 6.99 -11.36
N GLU A 36 -15.71 6.02 -11.14
CA GLU A 36 -16.03 5.50 -9.81
C GLU A 36 -14.84 4.76 -9.20
N ALA A 37 -14.19 3.88 -9.97
CA ALA A 37 -13.00 3.17 -9.54
C ALA A 37 -11.83 4.13 -9.26
N ALA A 38 -11.65 5.15 -10.10
CA ALA A 38 -10.64 6.19 -9.90
C ALA A 38 -10.89 6.98 -8.61
N GLN A 39 -12.15 7.34 -8.33
CA GLN A 39 -12.52 8.03 -7.10
C GLN A 39 -12.28 7.15 -5.87
N LEU A 40 -12.67 5.87 -5.90
CA LEU A 40 -12.41 4.94 -4.81
C LEU A 40 -10.91 4.79 -4.53
N CYS A 41 -10.10 4.64 -5.57
CA CYS A 41 -8.65 4.59 -5.45
C CYS A 41 -8.11 5.88 -4.80
N LYS A 42 -8.59 7.05 -5.22
CA LYS A 42 -8.18 8.33 -4.64
C LYS A 42 -8.51 8.42 -3.15
N VAL A 43 -9.71 8.01 -2.74
CA VAL A 43 -10.12 8.01 -1.32
C VAL A 43 -9.24 7.06 -0.51
N TRP A 44 -8.96 5.86 -1.01
CA TRP A 44 -8.05 4.91 -0.37
C TRP A 44 -6.62 5.46 -0.27
N LEU A 45 -6.07 6.04 -1.33
CA LEU A 45 -4.73 6.62 -1.30
C LEU A 45 -4.61 7.75 -0.28
N ASN A 46 -5.63 8.62 -0.19
CA ASN A 46 -5.67 9.68 0.83
C ASN A 46 -5.68 9.10 2.24
N LYS A 47 -6.49 8.05 2.48
CA LYS A 47 -6.51 7.34 3.77
C LYS A 47 -5.14 6.77 4.10
N LEU A 48 -4.53 6.04 3.17
CA LEU A 48 -3.23 5.42 3.38
C LEU A 48 -2.16 6.47 3.67
N ASN A 49 -2.17 7.60 2.96
CA ASN A 49 -1.24 8.70 3.21
C ASN A 49 -1.41 9.31 4.62
N ALA A 50 -2.62 9.34 5.17
CA ALA A 50 -2.89 9.86 6.51
C ALA A 50 -2.49 8.90 7.65
N VAL A 51 -2.40 7.59 7.39
CA VAL A 51 -2.12 6.58 8.42
C VAL A 51 -0.62 6.35 8.58
N SER A 52 0.08 7.30 9.20
CA SER A 52 1.52 7.21 9.49
C SER A 52 1.85 6.30 10.67
N ALA A 53 0.91 6.08 11.59
CA ALA A 53 1.11 5.21 12.76
C ALA A 53 1.11 3.71 12.43
N GLN A 54 0.41 3.28 11.37
CA GLN A 54 0.30 1.87 10.96
C GLN A 54 1.07 1.61 9.66
N ARG A 55 2.35 2.01 9.59
CA ARG A 55 3.19 1.96 8.37
C ARG A 55 3.17 0.61 7.67
N ARG A 56 3.26 -0.48 8.42
CA ARG A 56 3.24 -1.85 7.87
C ARG A 56 1.92 -2.16 7.16
N LEU A 57 0.79 -1.97 7.86
CA LEU A 57 -0.54 -2.18 7.26
C LEU A 57 -0.76 -1.25 6.08
N ARG A 58 -0.37 0.02 6.20
CA ARG A 58 -0.44 0.98 5.09
C ARG A 58 0.24 0.45 3.83
N ASN A 59 1.43 -0.11 3.98
CA ASN A 59 2.19 -0.68 2.86
C ASN A 59 1.52 -1.94 2.31
N GLU A 60 1.03 -2.84 3.18
CA GLU A 60 0.29 -4.04 2.77
C GLU A 60 -0.95 -3.67 1.93
N TYR A 61 -1.73 -2.69 2.39
CA TYR A 61 -2.88 -2.17 1.63
C TYR A 61 -2.46 -1.56 0.29
N LEU A 62 -1.39 -0.76 0.27
CA LEU A 62 -0.94 -0.12 -0.96
C LEU A 62 -0.45 -1.16 -1.98
N THR A 63 0.24 -2.21 -1.53
CA THR A 63 0.67 -3.32 -2.37
C THR A 63 -0.51 -4.09 -2.94
N GLU A 64 -1.53 -4.38 -2.13
CA GLU A 64 -2.72 -5.09 -2.61
C GLU A 64 -3.55 -4.23 -3.59
N LEU A 65 -3.66 -2.92 -3.33
CA LEU A 65 -4.29 -1.99 -4.27
C LEU A 65 -3.53 -1.96 -5.60
N PHE A 66 -2.20 -1.90 -5.56
CA PHE A 66 -1.36 -1.95 -6.75
C PHE A 66 -1.56 -3.24 -7.55
N ARG A 67 -1.63 -4.39 -6.88
CA ARG A 67 -1.88 -5.69 -7.52
C ARG A 67 -3.22 -5.69 -8.26
N GLN A 68 -4.28 -5.20 -7.62
CA GLN A 68 -5.62 -5.11 -8.20
C GLN A 68 -5.69 -4.16 -9.40
N LEU A 69 -5.04 -2.99 -9.29
CA LEU A 69 -4.89 -2.04 -10.40
C LEU A 69 -4.20 -2.66 -11.61
N LYS A 70 -3.14 -3.45 -11.41
CA LYS A 70 -2.47 -4.18 -12.51
C LYS A 70 -3.37 -5.21 -13.18
N THR A 71 -4.30 -5.80 -12.43
CA THR A 71 -5.29 -6.75 -12.98
C THR A 71 -6.54 -6.07 -13.56
N GLY A 72 -6.64 -4.74 -13.46
CA GLY A 72 -7.78 -3.96 -13.95
C GLY A 72 -9.09 -4.18 -13.18
N ARG A 73 -9.05 -4.84 -12.02
CA ARG A 73 -10.23 -5.17 -11.22
C ARG A 73 -10.04 -4.70 -9.78
N ILE A 74 -10.85 -3.71 -9.39
CA ILE A 74 -10.88 -3.17 -8.03
C ILE A 74 -12.09 -3.76 -7.31
N GLU A 75 -11.83 -4.69 -6.40
CA GLU A 75 -12.86 -5.53 -5.77
C GLU A 75 -12.62 -5.69 -4.27
N GLY A 76 -13.56 -6.37 -3.60
CA GLY A 76 -13.46 -6.67 -2.17
C GLY A 76 -13.39 -5.39 -1.33
N ILE A 77 -12.37 -5.28 -0.47
CA ILE A 77 -12.21 -4.13 0.42
C ILE A 77 -12.09 -2.78 -0.30
N PHE A 78 -11.61 -2.76 -1.55
CA PHE A 78 -11.45 -1.53 -2.32
C PHE A 78 -12.69 -1.16 -3.14
N SER A 79 -13.70 -2.04 -3.19
CA SER A 79 -14.99 -1.73 -3.83
C SER A 79 -15.84 -0.75 -2.99
N ARG A 80 -15.38 -0.41 -1.79
CA ARG A 80 -16.05 0.51 -0.86
C ARG A 80 -15.05 1.52 -0.30
N PRO A 81 -15.51 2.68 0.21
CA PRO A 81 -14.65 3.61 0.92
C PRO A 81 -13.98 2.95 2.14
N PRO A 82 -12.77 3.39 2.52
CA PRO A 82 -12.09 2.90 3.71
C PRO A 82 -12.89 3.22 4.98
N PRO A 83 -12.82 2.36 6.02
CA PRO A 83 -13.46 2.64 7.29
C PRO A 83 -12.84 3.87 7.98
N ASN A 84 -13.65 4.52 8.81
CA ASN A 84 -13.18 5.56 9.72
C ASN A 84 -12.27 4.94 10.81
N GLY A 85 -11.30 5.72 11.29
CA GLY A 85 -10.36 5.26 12.34
C GLY A 85 -9.16 4.47 11.81
N PHE A 86 -8.74 3.42 12.52
CA PHE A 86 -7.54 2.64 12.19
C PHE A 86 -7.76 1.67 11.01
N LEU A 87 -6.67 1.36 10.30
CA LEU A 87 -6.64 0.26 9.33
C LEU A 87 -6.79 -1.07 10.08
N LEU A 88 -7.64 -1.94 9.56
CA LEU A 88 -7.77 -3.31 10.03
C LEU A 88 -6.80 -4.22 9.28
N PRO A 89 -6.32 -5.33 9.86
CA PRO A 89 -5.51 -6.29 9.12
C PRO A 89 -6.25 -6.81 7.89
N LEU A 90 -5.54 -6.93 6.76
CA LEU A 90 -6.11 -7.54 5.56
C LEU A 90 -6.50 -9.00 5.85
N PRO A 91 -7.65 -9.49 5.35
CA PRO A 91 -8.03 -10.89 5.46
C PRO A 91 -6.97 -11.81 4.85
N LYS A 92 -6.83 -13.04 5.38
CA LYS A 92 -5.81 -14.03 4.95
C LYS A 92 -5.78 -14.29 3.44
N SER A 93 -6.91 -14.14 2.75
CA SER A 93 -7.02 -14.23 1.29
C SER A 93 -6.14 -13.24 0.52
N TYR A 94 -5.70 -12.15 1.16
CA TYR A 94 -4.85 -11.11 0.59
C TYR A 94 -3.36 -11.25 0.95
N HIS A 95 -2.99 -12.25 1.76
CA HIS A 95 -1.61 -12.44 2.24
C HIS A 95 -0.70 -13.21 1.27
N MET A 96 -1.04 -13.27 -0.02
CA MET A 96 -0.33 -14.13 -0.98
C MET A 96 1.07 -13.65 -1.38
N VAL A 97 1.61 -12.57 -0.80
CA VAL A 97 3.00 -12.18 -1.06
C VAL A 97 3.68 -11.77 0.24
N PRO A 98 4.71 -12.51 0.72
CA PRO A 98 5.54 -12.01 1.79
C PRO A 98 6.21 -10.70 1.32
N ILE A 99 6.07 -9.64 2.11
CA ILE A 99 6.65 -8.30 1.86
C ILE A 99 8.15 -8.39 1.54
N LEU A 100 8.83 -9.40 2.11
CA LEU A 100 10.25 -9.69 1.88
C LEU A 100 10.58 -10.10 0.43
N GLY A 101 9.66 -10.76 -0.27
CA GLY A 101 9.83 -11.14 -1.69
C GLY A 101 9.65 -9.96 -2.64
N PHE A 102 8.89 -8.94 -2.25
CA PHE A 102 8.64 -7.78 -3.11
C PHE A 102 9.86 -6.85 -3.21
N MET A 103 10.69 -6.75 -2.15
CA MET A 103 11.99 -6.06 -2.28
C MET A 103 12.90 -6.72 -3.33
N LYS A 104 12.79 -8.05 -3.53
CA LYS A 104 13.53 -8.75 -4.58
C LYS A 104 12.99 -8.45 -5.98
N PHE A 105 11.70 -8.19 -6.14
CA PHE A 105 11.11 -7.72 -7.41
C PHE A 105 11.23 -6.21 -7.65
N ILE A 106 11.39 -5.40 -6.58
CA ILE A 106 11.64 -3.96 -6.69
C ILE A 106 13.05 -3.67 -7.22
N VAL A 107 14.03 -4.52 -6.88
CA VAL A 107 15.45 -4.38 -7.26
C VAL A 107 15.77 -4.95 -8.65
N ILE A 108 14.93 -5.81 -9.23
CA ILE A 108 15.14 -6.35 -10.59
C ILE A 108 14.37 -5.50 -11.60
N ILE A 109 14.88 -4.29 -11.83
CA ILE A 109 14.71 -3.57 -13.10
C ILE A 109 16.06 -2.91 -13.36
N GLU A 110 17.02 -3.69 -13.85
CA GLU A 110 18.18 -3.19 -14.60
C GLU A 110 17.80 -3.06 -16.08
#